data_AF-A0A3S1C0J9-F1
#
_entry.id   AF-A0A3S1C0J9-F1
#
_cell.length_a   1.000
_cell.length_b   1.000
_cell.length_c   1.000
_cell.angle_alpha   90.00
_cell.angle_beta   90.00
_cell.angle_gamma   90.00
#
_symmetry.space_group_name_H-M   'P 1'
#
loop_
_entity.id
_entity.type
_entity.pdbx_description
1 polymer ?
#
loop_
_entity_poly.entity_id
_entity_poly.type
_entity_poly.pdbx_seq_one_letter_code
_entity_poly.pdbx_strand_id
1 'polypeptide(L)' 'MTENNEHSDGIKRSKGKFDPVTEKRDWSIAASEEYCKRIARNTGKRLIEIIDTEEDSLLPIVCIFEGYLDD' A
#
# COMPACT_ATOMS: atom_id res chain seq x y z
N MET A 1 -14.45 29.77 1.34
CA MET A 1 -14.61 28.34 1.62
C MET A 1 -13.85 27.62 0.52
N THR A 2 -12.53 27.51 0.68
CA THR A 2 -11.69 26.98 -0.41
C THR A 2 -11.52 25.49 -0.15
N GLU A 3 -12.10 24.72 -1.06
CA GLU A 3 -12.00 23.28 -1.24
C GLU A 3 -10.65 22.74 -0.74
N ASN A 4 -10.68 22.01 0.38
CA ASN A 4 -9.57 21.18 0.78
C ASN A 4 -9.47 20.07 -0.28
N ASN A 5 -8.63 20.30 -1.28
CA ASN A 5 -8.22 19.29 -2.25
C ASN A 5 -7.36 18.27 -1.48
N GLU A 6 -8.02 17.44 -0.66
CA GLU A 6 -7.47 16.18 -0.21
C GLU A 6 -7.30 15.35 -1.48
N HIS A 7 -6.07 15.37 -1.97
CA HIS A 7 -5.54 14.52 -3.03
C HIS A 7 -5.73 13.06 -2.63
N SER A 8 -6.97 12.60 -2.73
CA SER A 8 -7.40 11.26 -2.38
C SER A 8 -6.97 10.41 -3.55
N ASP A 9 -5.71 9.96 -3.53
CA ASP A 9 -5.04 9.15 -4.56
C ASP A 9 -5.74 7.80 -4.85
N GLY A 10 -6.96 7.59 -4.37
CA GLY A 10 -7.71 6.34 -4.42
C GLY A 10 -7.13 5.24 -3.52
N ILE A 11 -6.07 5.54 -2.76
CA ILE A 11 -5.37 4.58 -1.92
C ILE A 11 -6.14 4.39 -0.61
N LYS A 12 -6.60 3.16 -0.37
CA LYS A 12 -7.19 2.75 0.90
C LYS A 12 -6.08 2.58 1.96
N ARG A 13 -6.21 3.21 3.12
CA ARG A 13 -5.26 3.07 4.22
C ARG A 13 -5.91 2.26 5.33
N SER A 14 -5.38 1.07 5.60
CA SER A 14 -5.82 0.21 6.68
C SER A 14 -4.72 0.08 7.72
N LYS A 15 -5.09 -0.19 8.97
CA LYS A 15 -4.14 -0.49 10.04
C LYS A 15 -4.50 -1.84 10.63
N GLY A 16 -3.51 -2.69 10.87
CA GLY A 16 -3.73 -3.99 11.52
C GLY A 16 -3.01 -5.15 10.85
N LYS A 17 -3.51 -6.35 11.10
CA LYS A 17 -2.88 -7.59 10.66
C LYS A 17 -3.08 -7.77 9.15
N PHE A 18 -1.98 -7.80 8.41
CA PHE A 18 -1.99 -8.19 7.01
C PHE A 18 -1.58 -9.65 6.87
N ASP A 19 -2.37 -10.43 6.14
CA ASP A 19 -2.11 -11.85 5.88
C ASP A 19 -1.56 -12.03 4.44
N PRO A 20 -0.22 -11.99 4.26
CA PRO A 20 0.42 -12.13 2.95
C PRO A 20 0.13 -13.46 2.24
N VAL A 21 -0.27 -14.47 3.02
CA VAL A 21 -0.55 -15.83 2.54
C VAL A 21 -1.92 -15.91 1.87
N THR A 22 -2.89 -15.14 2.34
CA THR A 22 -4.26 -15.15 1.79
C THR A 22 -4.49 -14.05 0.76
N GLU A 23 -3.62 -13.04 0.72
CA GLU A 23 -3.73 -11.95 -0.24
C GLU A 23 -3.28 -12.39 -1.63
N LYS A 24 -4.23 -12.45 -2.57
CA LYS A 24 -3.98 -12.83 -3.97
C LYS A 24 -3.53 -11.66 -4.84
N ARG A 25 -3.70 -10.43 -4.34
CA ARG A 25 -3.29 -9.20 -5.03
C ARG A 25 -1.78 -9.01 -4.90
N ASP A 26 -1.19 -8.28 -5.82
CA ASP A 26 0.23 -7.95 -5.73
C ASP A 26 0.49 -7.04 -4.53
N TRP A 27 1.38 -7.46 -3.63
CA TRP A 27 1.72 -6.69 -2.44
C TRP A 27 3.23 -6.68 -2.20
N SER A 28 3.70 -5.66 -1.50
CA SER A 28 5.11 -5.54 -1.11
C SER A 28 5.23 -4.88 0.26
N ILE A 29 6.26 -5.24 1.02
CA ILE A 29 6.54 -4.62 2.31
C ILE A 29 7.50 -3.47 2.07
N ALA A 30 7.24 -2.35 2.73
CA ALA A 30 8.09 -1.19 2.64
C ALA A 30 8.25 -0.51 4.00
N ALA A 31 9.35 0.22 4.16
CA ALA A 31 9.62 0.97 5.37
C ALA A 31 8.66 2.17 5.52
N SER A 32 8.08 2.68 4.43
CA SER A 32 7.21 3.87 4.47
C SER A 32 6.25 3.93 3.27
N GLU A 33 5.16 4.70 3.38
CA GLU A 33 4.21 4.95 2.30
C GLU A 33 4.89 5.52 1.03
N GLU A 34 5.89 6.39 1.21
CA GLU A 34 6.66 6.96 0.10
C GLU A 34 7.36 5.88 -0.72
N TYR A 35 7.85 4.84 -0.03
CA TYR A 35 8.54 3.72 -0.64
C TYR A 35 7.54 2.82 -1.38
N CYS A 36 6.31 2.64 -0.86
CA CYS A 36 5.20 2.02 -1.61
C CYS A 36 4.95 2.74 -2.94
N LYS A 37 4.83 4.07 -2.91
CA LYS A 37 4.61 4.88 -4.12
C LYS A 37 5.78 4.77 -5.10
N ARG A 38 7.01 4.69 -4.58
CA ARG A 38 8.21 4.49 -5.40
C ARG A 38 8.22 3.11 -6.07
N ILE A 39 7.85 2.06 -5.33
CA ILE A 39 7.72 0.70 -5.87
C ILE A 39 6.67 0.69 -6.97
N ALA A 40 5.46 1.22 -6.72
CA ALA A 40 4.41 1.38 -7.72
C ALA A 40 4.91 2.05 -9.00
N ARG A 41 5.56 3.22 -8.88
CA ARG A 41 6.13 3.94 -10.02
C ARG A 41 7.21 3.15 -10.75
N ASN A 42 8.04 2.41 -10.02
CA ASN A 42 9.14 1.63 -10.60
C ASN A 42 8.67 0.35 -11.28
N THR A 43 7.63 -0.30 -10.75
CA THR A 43 7.03 -1.51 -11.32
C THR A 43 5.94 -1.20 -12.34
N GLY A 44 5.55 0.07 -12.49
CA GLY A 44 4.42 0.49 -13.32
C GLY A 44 3.06 0.05 -12.76
N LYS A 45 3.00 -0.38 -11.49
CA LYS A 45 1.78 -0.81 -10.82
C LYS A 45 1.12 0.37 -10.10
N ARG A 46 -0.20 0.32 -9.92
CA ARG A 46 -0.93 1.36 -9.21
C ARG A 46 -1.07 0.98 -7.73
N LEU A 47 -0.64 1.82 -6.80
CA LEU A 47 -0.88 1.59 -5.38
C LEU A 47 -2.37 1.78 -5.10
N ILE A 48 -3.03 0.77 -4.51
CA ILE A 48 -4.47 0.80 -4.21
C ILE A 48 -4.76 0.74 -2.72
N GLU A 49 -3.89 0.11 -1.94
CA GLU A 49 -4.08 -0.03 -0.51
C GLU A 49 -2.73 -0.02 0.22
N ILE A 50 -2.71 0.56 1.41
CA ILE A 50 -1.57 0.62 2.30
C ILE A 50 -2.04 0.10 3.65
N ILE A 51 -1.34 -0.89 4.19
CA ILE A 51 -1.68 -1.53 5.46
C ILE A 51 -0.53 -1.32 6.43
N ASP A 52 -0.75 -0.51 7.45
CA ASP A 52 0.21 -0.28 8.52
C ASP A 52 0.12 -1.46 9.50
N THR A 53 1.11 -2.36 9.47
CA THR A 53 1.19 -3.43 10.45
C THR A 53 1.83 -2.86 11.70
N GLU A 54 1.00 -2.40 12.64
CA GLU A 54 1.40 -1.79 13.92
C GLU A 54 2.09 -2.79 14.88
N GLU A 55 2.67 -3.88 14.38
CA GLU A 55 3.43 -4.87 15.14
C GLU A 55 4.85 -4.33 15.39
N ASP A 56 4.92 -3.40 16.32
CA ASP A 56 6.02 -3.14 17.24
C ASP A 56 7.45 -3.34 16.67
N SER A 57 7.96 -2.32 15.99
CA SER A 57 9.00 -1.44 16.58
C SER A 57 9.87 -0.70 15.55
N LEU A 58 9.94 -1.07 14.26
CA LEU A 58 10.80 -0.34 13.29
C LEU A 58 10.32 -0.29 11.81
N LEU A 59 9.01 -0.49 11.55
CA LEU A 59 8.27 -0.31 10.26
C LEU A 59 8.10 -1.59 9.38
N PRO A 60 6.90 -2.18 9.33
CA PRO A 60 6.42 -2.83 8.12
C PRO A 60 5.09 -2.22 7.67
N ILE A 61 5.17 -1.31 6.69
CA ILE A 61 4.00 -0.87 5.94
C ILE A 61 3.86 -1.81 4.74
N VAL A 62 2.69 -2.40 4.56
CA VAL A 62 2.38 -3.22 3.40
C VAL A 62 1.73 -2.35 2.34
N CYS A 63 2.23 -2.44 1.13
CA CYS A 63 1.74 -1.76 -0.06
C CYS A 63 1.02 -2.79 -0.92
N ILE A 64 -0.26 -2.59 -1.22
CA ILE A 64 -1.04 -3.41 -2.13
C ILE A 64 -1.21 -2.66 -3.45
N PHE A 65 -0.90 -3.32 -4.55
CA PHE A 65 -0.97 -2.76 -5.88
C PHE A 65 -2.15 -3.34 -6.70
N GLU A 66 -2.64 -2.55 -7.65
CA GLU A 66 -3.61 -2.94 -8.67
C GLU A 66 -2.91 -3.90 -9.64
N GLY A 67 -3.12 -5.19 -9.40
CA GLY A 67 -2.58 -6.26 -10.22
C GLY A 67 -2.97 -7.59 -9.60
N TYR A 68 -3.63 -8.44 -10.38
CA TYR A 68 -3.67 -9.87 -10.07
C TYR A 68 -2.33 -10.45 -10.51
N LEU A 69 -1.76 -11.34 -9.70
CA LEU A 69 -0.76 -12.29 -10.18
C LEU A 69 -1.50 -13.17 -11.21
N ASP A 70 -1.43 -12.76 -12.47
CA ASP A 70 -1.88 -13.59 -13.60
C ASP A 70 -0.71 -14.52 -13.94
N ASP A 71 -0.94 -15.79 -13.61
CA ASP A 71 -0.20 -17.03 -13.94
C ASP A 71 1.14 -17.31 -13.20
#